data_AF-A0A561W9H7-F1
#
_entry.id   AF-A0A561W9H7-F1
#
_cell.length_a   1.000
_cell.length_b   1.000
_cell.length_c   1.000
_cell.angle_alpha   90.00
_cell.angle_beta   90.00
_cell.angle_gamma   90.00
#
_symmetry.space_group_name_H-M   'P 1'
#
loop_
_entity.id
_entity.type
_entity.pdbx_description
1 polymer ?
#
loop_
_entity_poly.entity_id
_entity_poly.type
_entity_poly.pdbx_seq_one_letter_code
_entity_poly.pdbx_strand_id
1 'polypeptide(L)'
;MSHLSRRAVLRYAAAATAVTGGVVGAQALSAAGSPPAAAASTDPRDFELDYRGKKIKGVHGIGTGRSRQPHQVYINGRKLAVMAIELPATDGTGVSVGFISALNHYQPVLIDEGENRDGLLVLARRAVDALGDGELTDLAGADHDHGR
;
A
#
# COMPACT_ATOMS: atom_id res chain seq x y z
N MET A 1 29.11 21.04 -24.76
CA MET A 1 28.10 21.54 -23.79
C MET A 1 26.75 21.58 -24.47
N SER A 2 26.10 20.42 -24.62
CA SER A 2 24.80 20.27 -25.28
C SER A 2 23.72 20.20 -24.21
N HIS A 3 23.03 21.33 -24.00
CA HIS A 3 21.84 21.43 -23.17
C HIS A 3 20.69 20.65 -23.82
N LEU A 4 20.47 19.41 -23.38
CA LEU A 4 19.24 18.68 -23.69
C LEU A 4 18.10 19.26 -22.83
N SER A 5 17.34 20.14 -23.46
CA SER A 5 16.17 20.81 -22.89
C SER A 5 15.00 19.82 -22.71
N ARG A 6 14.38 19.89 -21.53
CA ARG A 6 13.20 19.15 -21.09
C ARG A 6 11.96 19.55 -21.89
N ARG A 7 11.83 19.11 -23.14
CA ARG A 7 10.58 19.23 -23.93
C ARG A 7 10.65 18.40 -25.21
N ALA A 8 10.47 17.09 -25.08
CA ALA A 8 10.27 16.22 -26.24
C ALA A 8 9.09 15.27 -26.00
N VAL A 9 7.93 15.76 -26.48
CA VAL A 9 6.88 15.00 -27.17
C VAL A 9 6.14 13.93 -26.37
N LEU A 10 5.07 14.40 -25.70
CA LEU A 10 3.78 13.70 -25.66
C LEU A 10 3.38 13.27 -27.08
N ARG A 11 3.25 11.96 -27.32
CA ARG A 11 2.40 11.32 -28.33
C ARG A 11 2.69 9.82 -28.37
N TYR A 12 1.87 9.00 -27.70
CA TYR A 12 1.54 7.70 -28.26
C TYR A 12 0.08 7.39 -27.98
N ALA A 13 -0.63 7.19 -29.08
CA ALA A 13 -2.07 7.13 -29.18
C ALA A 13 -2.59 5.80 -28.65
N ALA A 14 -3.73 5.87 -27.97
CA ALA A 14 -4.56 4.74 -27.63
C ALA A 14 -5.06 4.05 -28.91
N ALA A 15 -4.89 2.73 -28.99
CA ALA A 15 -5.64 1.87 -29.90
C ALA A 15 -6.52 0.96 -29.05
N ALA A 16 -7.72 1.45 -28.69
CA ALA A 16 -8.78 0.62 -28.14
C ALA A 16 -9.78 0.31 -29.26
N THR A 17 -9.65 -0.87 -29.86
CA THR A 17 -10.66 -1.43 -30.76
C THR A 17 -11.83 -1.92 -29.92
N ALA A 18 -12.87 -1.09 -29.79
CA ALA A 18 -14.18 -1.52 -29.29
C ALA A 18 -14.98 -2.11 -30.48
N VAL A 19 -15.21 -3.42 -30.43
CA VAL A 19 -16.12 -4.11 -31.36
C VAL A 19 -17.55 -3.97 -30.83
N THR A 20 -18.42 -3.61 -31.75
CA THR A 20 -19.80 -3.11 -31.63
C THR A 20 -20.83 -4.13 -31.15
N GLY A 21 -21.71 -3.69 -30.24
CA GLY A 21 -22.94 -4.39 -29.88
C GLY A 21 -24.12 -3.44 -29.63
N GLY A 22 -24.98 -3.26 -30.64
CA GLY A 22 -26.44 -3.21 -30.55
C GLY A 22 -27.19 -2.09 -29.79
N VAL A 23 -27.74 -1.15 -30.58
CA VAL A 23 -29.09 -0.52 -30.56
C VAL A 23 -29.64 0.34 -29.38
N VAL A 24 -29.91 1.61 -29.76
CA VAL A 24 -31.10 2.47 -29.51
C VAL A 24 -31.29 3.13 -28.14
N GLY A 25 -31.25 4.47 -28.15
CA GLY A 25 -31.87 5.30 -27.11
C GLY A 25 -31.36 6.74 -27.13
N ALA A 26 -32.17 7.65 -27.69
CA ALA A 26 -31.89 9.08 -27.76
C ALA A 26 -31.80 9.74 -26.36
N GLN A 27 -30.87 10.69 -26.19
CA GLN A 27 -31.13 12.12 -25.94
C GLN A 27 -29.88 12.79 -25.37
N ALA A 28 -29.60 13.98 -25.91
CA ALA A 28 -28.53 14.85 -25.47
C ALA A 28 -28.80 15.40 -24.08
N LEU A 29 -27.81 15.32 -23.18
CA LEU A 29 -27.67 16.29 -22.12
C LEU A 29 -26.19 16.52 -21.82
N SER A 30 -25.80 17.77 -21.96
CA SER A 30 -24.48 18.31 -21.67
C SER A 30 -23.98 17.88 -20.30
N ALA A 31 -23.04 16.94 -20.29
CA ALA A 31 -22.09 16.82 -19.20
C ALA A 31 -20.72 17.03 -19.82
N ALA A 32 -20.12 18.20 -19.58
CA ALA A 32 -18.68 18.38 -19.68
C ALA A 32 -18.08 17.44 -18.64
N GLY A 33 -17.88 16.18 -19.04
CA GLY A 33 -17.31 15.15 -18.21
C GLY A 33 -15.88 15.57 -17.92
N SER A 34 -15.62 15.94 -16.67
CA SER A 34 -14.26 15.93 -16.15
C SER A 34 -13.64 14.57 -16.52
N PRO A 35 -12.41 14.52 -17.05
CA PRO A 35 -11.75 13.25 -17.28
C PRO A 35 -11.80 12.44 -15.97
N PRO A 36 -12.03 11.12 -16.03
CA PRO A 36 -11.96 10.30 -14.83
C PRO A 36 -10.63 10.62 -14.15
N ALA A 37 -10.70 11.01 -12.87
CA ALA A 37 -9.51 11.25 -12.07
C ALA A 37 -8.61 10.03 -12.26
N ALA A 38 -7.37 10.26 -12.72
CA ALA A 38 -6.39 9.20 -12.83
C ALA A 38 -6.37 8.46 -11.49
N ALA A 39 -6.66 7.16 -11.50
CA ALA A 39 -6.55 6.34 -10.31
C ALA A 39 -5.19 6.66 -9.68
N ALA A 40 -5.20 7.16 -8.45
CA ALA A 40 -3.98 7.39 -7.69
C ALA A 40 -3.14 6.12 -7.82
N SER A 41 -1.86 6.23 -8.19
CA SER A 41 -1.02 5.07 -8.43
C SER A 41 -0.95 4.25 -7.14
N THR A 42 -1.77 3.20 -7.06
CA THR A 42 -1.74 2.20 -5.99
C THR A 42 -0.37 1.53 -6.05
N ASP A 43 0.32 1.42 -4.92
CA ASP A 43 1.60 0.70 -4.88
C ASP A 43 1.30 -0.75 -5.29
N PRO A 44 2.05 -1.37 -6.22
CA PRO A 44 1.77 -2.73 -6.67
C PRO A 44 1.85 -3.77 -5.54
N ARG A 45 2.43 -3.43 -4.39
CA ARG A 45 2.47 -4.27 -3.18
C ARG A 45 1.24 -4.08 -2.28
N ASP A 46 0.40 -3.09 -2.54
CA ASP A 46 -0.85 -2.93 -1.80
C ASP A 46 -1.74 -4.14 -2.02
N PHE A 47 -2.48 -4.51 -0.98
CA PHE A 47 -3.31 -5.71 -1.01
C PHE A 47 -4.63 -5.50 -0.28
N GLU A 48 -5.65 -6.23 -0.74
CA GLU A 48 -6.94 -6.37 -0.07
C GLU A 48 -7.46 -7.79 -0.34
N LEU A 49 -7.54 -8.64 0.70
CA LEU A 49 -7.93 -10.04 0.57
C LEU A 49 -8.52 -10.59 1.88
N ASP A 50 -9.18 -11.75 1.81
CA ASP A 50 -9.66 -12.47 2.99
C ASP A 50 -8.61 -13.50 3.47
N TYR A 51 -8.29 -13.47 4.77
CA TYR A 51 -7.39 -14.41 5.42
C TYR A 51 -8.00 -14.91 6.72
N ARG A 52 -8.20 -16.23 6.83
CA ARG A 52 -8.79 -16.89 8.01
C ARG A 52 -10.12 -16.26 8.47
N GLY A 53 -10.98 -15.92 7.50
CA GLY A 53 -12.29 -15.32 7.77
C GLY A 53 -12.26 -13.83 8.15
N LYS A 54 -11.09 -13.17 8.09
CA LYS A 54 -10.96 -11.72 8.29
C LYS A 54 -10.50 -11.03 7.02
N LYS A 55 -11.09 -9.89 6.70
CA LYS A 55 -10.70 -9.05 5.58
C LYS A 55 -9.47 -8.23 5.96
N ILE A 56 -8.34 -8.44 5.29
CA ILE A 56 -7.11 -7.69 5.53
C ILE A 56 -6.82 -6.75 4.36
N LYS A 57 -6.33 -5.55 4.68
CA LYS A 57 -5.89 -4.55 3.69
C LYS A 57 -4.56 -3.95 4.12
N GLY A 58 -3.60 -3.87 3.20
CA GLY A 58 -2.32 -3.20 3.39
C GLY A 58 -2.15 -2.08 2.38
N VAL A 59 -1.67 -0.93 2.85
CA VAL A 59 -1.35 0.23 2.01
C VAL A 59 0.06 0.70 2.34
N HIS A 60 0.91 0.75 1.33
CA HIS A 60 2.28 1.18 1.44
C HIS A 60 2.38 2.69 1.50
N GLY A 61 3.22 3.14 2.42
CA GLY A 61 3.52 4.54 2.60
C GLY A 61 4.23 5.15 1.39
N ILE A 62 3.66 6.19 0.79
CA ILE A 62 4.27 6.95 -0.31
C ILE A 62 5.19 8.06 0.20
N GLY A 63 6.32 8.28 -0.48
CA GLY A 63 7.25 9.40 -0.26
C GLY A 63 8.66 9.01 0.18
N THR A 64 9.61 9.93 0.01
CA THR A 64 11.00 9.81 0.48
C THR A 64 11.27 10.82 1.61
N GLY A 65 12.02 10.43 2.64
CA GLY A 65 12.39 11.33 3.75
C GLY A 65 11.23 11.68 4.70
N ARG A 66 11.22 12.92 5.22
CA ARG A 66 10.32 13.37 6.32
C ARG A 66 8.84 13.48 5.93
N SER A 67 8.49 13.38 4.65
CA SER A 67 7.11 13.44 4.16
C SER A 67 6.53 12.05 3.83
N ARG A 68 7.18 10.98 4.29
CA ARG A 68 6.72 9.61 4.03
C ARG A 68 5.40 9.40 4.77
N GLN A 69 4.33 9.13 4.03
CA GLN A 69 3.12 8.60 4.64
C GLN A 69 3.46 7.25 5.28
N PRO A 70 2.96 6.94 6.48
CA PRO A 70 3.23 5.67 7.12
C PRO A 70 2.57 4.52 6.36
N HIS A 71 3.17 3.34 6.46
CA HIS A 71 2.53 2.09 6.02
C HIS A 71 1.32 1.80 6.91
N GLN A 72 0.25 1.27 6.32
CA GLN A 72 -1.02 1.08 7.01
C GLN A 72 -1.51 -0.35 6.80
N VAL A 73 -2.04 -0.95 7.87
CA VAL A 73 -2.70 -2.25 7.84
C VAL A 73 -4.08 -2.10 8.46
N TYR A 74 -5.08 -2.73 7.85
CA TYR A 74 -6.44 -2.81 8.36
C TYR A 74 -6.88 -4.27 8.44
N ILE A 75 -7.59 -4.63 9.51
CA ILE A 75 -8.24 -5.94 9.70
C ILE A 75 -9.72 -5.66 9.97
N ASN A 76 -10.61 -6.21 9.15
CA ASN A 76 -12.06 -5.95 9.17
C ASN A 76 -12.39 -4.44 9.16
N GLY A 77 -11.60 -3.66 8.42
CA GLY A 77 -11.76 -2.21 8.32
C GLY A 77 -11.21 -1.40 9.51
N ARG A 78 -10.68 -2.06 10.55
CA ARG A 78 -10.07 -1.39 11.71
C ARG A 78 -8.56 -1.26 11.52
N LYS A 79 -8.02 -0.07 11.80
CA LYS A 79 -6.58 0.22 11.66
C LYS A 79 -5.78 -0.55 12.72
N LEU A 80 -4.68 -1.17 12.27
CA LEU A 80 -3.62 -1.71 13.12
C LEU A 80 -2.43 -0.75 13.05
N ALA A 81 -1.89 -0.37 14.21
CA ALA A 81 -0.68 0.42 14.29
C ALA A 81 0.50 -0.41 13.77
N VAL A 82 1.20 0.14 12.77
CA VAL A 82 2.36 -0.46 12.12
C VAL A 82 3.47 0.56 12.07
N MET A 83 4.70 0.11 12.33
CA MET A 83 5.88 0.96 12.30
C MET A 83 7.04 0.22 11.64
N ALA A 84 7.87 0.97 10.91
CA ALA A 84 9.15 0.49 10.43
C ALA A 84 10.23 0.80 11.47
N ILE A 85 11.04 -0.19 11.82
CA ILE A 85 12.16 -0.10 12.75
C ILE A 85 13.46 -0.50 12.08
N GLU A 86 14.54 0.08 12.58
CA GLU A 86 15.90 -0.30 12.24
C GLU A 86 16.31 -1.54 13.03
N LEU A 87 16.92 -2.49 12.34
CA LEU A 87 17.40 -3.75 12.87
C LEU A 87 18.89 -3.89 12.53
N PRO A 88 19.69 -4.56 13.38
CA PRO A 88 21.04 -4.96 13.00
C PRO A 88 20.98 -5.81 11.72
N ALA A 89 21.81 -5.50 10.73
CA ALA A 89 21.93 -6.32 9.53
C ALA A 89 22.43 -7.74 9.89
N THR A 90 21.94 -8.76 9.18
CA THR A 90 22.28 -10.17 9.43
C THR A 90 23.72 -10.52 9.10
N ASP A 91 24.36 -9.73 8.23
CA ASP A 91 25.78 -9.82 7.90
C ASP A 91 26.70 -9.09 8.90
N GLY A 92 26.11 -8.46 9.93
CA GLY A 92 26.83 -7.69 10.94
C GLY A 92 27.33 -6.33 10.46
N THR A 93 27.01 -5.92 9.23
CA THR A 93 27.48 -4.66 8.63
C THR A 93 26.31 -3.82 8.14
N GLY A 94 25.82 -2.93 9.02
CA GLY A 94 24.80 -1.94 8.66
C GLY A 94 23.46 -2.19 9.34
N VAL A 95 22.41 -1.66 8.72
CA VAL A 95 21.05 -1.63 9.26
C VAL A 95 20.09 -2.21 8.22
N SER A 96 19.23 -3.13 8.65
CA SER A 96 18.05 -3.57 7.90
C SER A 96 16.80 -2.89 8.44
N VAL A 97 15.74 -2.80 7.65
CA VAL A 97 14.46 -2.26 8.10
C VAL A 97 13.44 -3.39 8.22
N GLY A 98 12.71 -3.41 9.33
CA GLY A 98 11.60 -4.35 9.54
C GLY A 98 10.33 -3.66 10.00
N PHE A 99 9.19 -4.27 9.74
CA PHE A 99 7.90 -3.90 10.26
C PHE A 99 7.59 -4.59 11.58
N ILE A 100 7.01 -3.83 12.50
CA ILE A 100 6.35 -4.32 13.71
C ILE A 100 4.93 -3.76 13.77
N SER A 101 4.08 -4.38 14.59
CA SER A 101 2.74 -3.89 14.89
C SER A 101 2.43 -3.91 16.38
N ALA A 102 1.29 -3.34 16.77
CA ALA A 102 0.79 -3.42 18.14
C ALA A 102 0.53 -4.88 18.60
N LEU A 103 0.27 -5.80 17.67
CA LEU A 103 0.01 -7.22 17.97
C LEU A 103 1.22 -8.13 17.72
N ASN A 104 2.21 -7.65 16.97
CA ASN A 104 3.44 -8.37 16.68
C ASN A 104 4.63 -7.40 16.85
N HIS A 105 4.93 -7.09 18.10
CA HIS A 105 5.83 -6.00 18.45
C HIS A 105 7.30 -6.46 18.58
N TYR A 106 7.52 -7.71 18.97
CA TYR A 106 8.84 -8.26 19.30
C TYR A 106 9.38 -9.26 18.28
N GLN A 107 8.66 -9.50 17.18
CA GLN A 107 9.10 -10.38 16.10
C GLN A 107 8.99 -9.64 14.76
N PRO A 108 9.95 -8.75 14.45
CA PRO A 108 9.92 -7.94 13.26
C PRO A 108 9.86 -8.78 11.98
N VAL A 109 9.19 -8.26 10.96
CA VAL A 109 9.18 -8.83 9.61
C VAL A 109 9.96 -7.89 8.71
N LEU A 110 10.93 -8.37 7.93
CA LEU A 110 11.71 -7.49 7.05
C LEU A 110 10.81 -6.73 6.06
N ILE A 111 11.20 -5.49 5.73
CA ILE A 111 10.46 -4.64 4.79
C ILE A 111 10.45 -5.24 3.39
N ASP A 112 9.46 -4.81 2.60
CA ASP A 112 9.15 -5.31 1.26
C ASP A 112 10.22 -4.97 0.21
N GLU A 113 11.35 -5.67 0.29
CA GLU A 113 12.54 -5.52 -0.55
C GLU A 113 13.15 -6.89 -0.91
N GLY A 114 13.68 -7.01 -2.13
CA GLY A 114 14.39 -8.22 -2.57
C GLY A 114 13.56 -9.49 -2.48
N GLU A 115 13.98 -10.44 -1.66
CA GLU A 115 13.28 -11.70 -1.39
C GLU A 115 12.09 -11.55 -0.41
N ASN A 116 11.96 -10.40 0.26
CA ASN A 116 10.94 -10.13 1.28
C ASN A 116 9.74 -9.34 0.75
N ARG A 117 9.41 -9.44 -0.54
CA ARG A 117 8.43 -8.56 -1.22
C ARG A 117 7.03 -8.48 -0.60
N ASP A 118 6.70 -9.40 0.30
CA ASP A 118 5.40 -9.51 0.96
C ASP A 118 5.45 -9.25 2.48
N GLY A 119 6.49 -8.57 2.99
CA GLY A 119 6.71 -8.33 4.41
C GLY A 119 5.51 -7.71 5.13
N LEU A 120 4.86 -6.69 4.55
CA LEU A 120 3.66 -6.07 5.14
C LEU A 120 2.47 -7.04 5.19
N LEU A 121 2.31 -7.88 4.16
CA LEU A 121 1.29 -8.92 4.12
C LEU A 121 1.57 -10.02 5.16
N VAL A 122 2.82 -10.43 5.32
CA VAL A 122 3.25 -11.40 6.35
C VAL A 122 2.96 -10.84 7.74
N LEU A 123 3.25 -9.57 8.00
CA LEU A 123 2.91 -8.92 9.27
C LEU A 123 1.39 -8.91 9.52
N ALA A 124 0.58 -8.57 8.50
CA ALA A 124 -0.88 -8.57 8.62
C ALA A 124 -1.43 -9.97 8.93
N ARG A 125 -0.90 -11.02 8.29
CA ARG A 125 -1.29 -12.41 8.59
C ARG A 125 -0.93 -12.83 10.01
N ARG A 126 0.28 -12.48 10.49
CA ARG A 126 0.67 -12.73 11.88
C ARG A 126 -0.23 -12.04 12.88
N ALA A 127 -0.67 -10.81 12.58
CA ALA A 127 -1.61 -10.10 13.43
C ALA A 127 -2.99 -10.80 13.47
N VAL A 128 -3.49 -11.31 12.35
CA VAL A 128 -4.71 -12.14 12.32
C VAL A 128 -4.52 -13.43 13.11
N ASP A 129 -3.37 -14.10 12.96
CA ASP A 129 -3.08 -15.32 13.71
C ASP A 129 -3.02 -15.07 15.23
N ALA A 130 -2.46 -13.94 15.66
CA ALA A 130 -2.43 -13.54 17.06
C ALA A 130 -3.82 -13.16 17.61
N LEU A 131 -4.69 -12.59 16.77
CA LEU A 131 -6.09 -12.28 17.13
C LEU A 131 -6.95 -13.53 17.29
N GLY A 132 -6.72 -14.55 16.47
CA GLY A 132 -7.61 -15.71 16.36
C GLY A 132 -9.04 -15.27 16.03
N ASP A 133 -9.99 -15.66 16.86
CA ASP A 133 -11.40 -15.31 16.69
C ASP A 133 -11.74 -13.88 17.16
N GLY A 134 -10.81 -13.20 17.85
CA GLY A 134 -10.99 -11.85 18.37
C GLY A 134 -11.00 -10.75 17.31
N GLU A 135 -11.38 -9.54 17.69
CA GLU A 135 -11.40 -8.34 16.83
C GLU A 135 -10.41 -7.28 17.32
N LEU A 136 -9.90 -6.46 16.41
CA LEU A 136 -9.09 -5.30 16.79
C LEU A 136 -9.93 -4.33 17.63
N THR A 137 -9.37 -3.87 18.74
CA THR A 137 -9.93 -2.75 19.49
C THR A 137 -9.56 -1.43 18.80
N ASP A 138 -10.28 -0.36 19.12
CA ASP A 138 -9.99 0.97 18.56
C ASP A 138 -8.59 1.48 18.99
N LEU A 139 -8.09 1.00 20.14
CA LEU A 139 -6.76 1.30 20.65
C LEU A 139 -5.64 0.65 19.82
N ALA A 140 -5.92 -0.45 19.11
CA ALA A 140 -4.91 -1.15 18.32
C ALA A 140 -4.41 -0.32 17.12
N GLY A 141 -5.13 0.74 16.74
CA GLY A 141 -4.76 1.68 15.68
C GLY A 141 -4.12 2.98 16.17
N ALA A 142 -3.99 3.15 17.49
CA ALA A 142 -3.29 4.31 18.08
C ALA A 142 -1.82 4.27 17.66
N ASP A 143 -1.26 5.39 17.22
CA ASP A 143 0.14 5.42 16.80
C ASP A 143 1.07 5.29 18.01
N HIS A 144 2.14 4.51 17.86
CA HIS A 144 3.18 4.31 18.87
C HIS A 144 4.50 4.89 18.37
N ASP A 145 5.19 5.67 19.21
CA ASP A 145 6.51 6.24 18.94
C ASP A 145 7.56 5.51 19.78
N HIS A 146 8.69 5.17 19.18
CA HIS A 146 9.80 4.47 19.83
C HIS A 146 10.95 5.39 20.25
N GLY A 147 10.76 6.71 20.12
CA GLY A 147 11.85 7.67 20.35
C GLY A 147 12.81 7.66 19.17
N ARG A 148 13.20 8.86 18.73
CA ARG A 148 14.17 9.05 17.65
C ARG A 148 15.57 9.28 18.18
#